data_AF-A0A2A2M6A3-F1
#
_entry.id   AF-A0A2A2M6A3-F1
#
_cell.length_a   1.000
_cell.length_b   1.000
_cell.length_c   1.000
_cell.angle_alpha   90.00
_cell.angle_beta   90.00
_cell.angle_gamma   90.00
#
_symmetry.space_group_name_H-M   'P 1'
#
loop_
_entity.id
_entity.type
_entity.pdbx_description
1 polymer ?
#
loop_
_entity_poly.entity_id
_entity_poly.type
_entity_poly.pdbx_seq_one_letter_code
_entity_poly.pdbx_strand_id
1 'polypeptide(L)'
;MDFLLPVLNRLLEDYPNLYVDLSWSVLEPYLLDEQGVPRQDWVELVVRFPERFMLGSDVVGRFGSIGEQMHAFDPFLDALPEAVAERVSRKNFIELLPKRTK
;
A
#
# COMPACT_ATOMS: atom_id res chain seq x y z
N MET A 1 -9.35 6.23 -13.11
CA MET A 1 -9.12 5.07 -14.00
C MET A 1 -9.89 3.89 -13.43
N ASP A 2 -11.11 3.71 -13.87
CA ASP A 2 -12.10 2.91 -13.13
C ASP A 2 -11.85 1.39 -13.29
N PHE A 3 -10.92 1.01 -14.16
CA PHE A 3 -10.52 -0.39 -14.36
C PHE A 3 -9.50 -0.89 -13.35
N LEU A 4 -8.76 0.00 -12.66
CA LEU A 4 -7.57 -0.43 -11.90
C LEU A 4 -7.93 -1.38 -10.76
N LEU A 5 -8.90 -1.00 -9.94
CA LEU A 5 -9.35 -1.80 -8.80
C LEU A 5 -9.87 -3.20 -9.21
N PRO A 6 -10.83 -3.35 -10.15
CA PRO A 6 -11.31 -4.67 -10.55
C PRO A 6 -10.23 -5.52 -11.23
N VAL A 7 -9.33 -4.91 -12.01
CA VAL A 7 -8.20 -5.64 -12.61
C VAL A 7 -7.22 -6.11 -11.53
N LEU A 8 -6.84 -5.24 -10.60
CA LEU A 8 -5.91 -5.59 -9.53
C LEU A 8 -6.48 -6.69 -8.63
N ASN A 9 -7.76 -6.61 -8.26
CA ASN A 9 -8.44 -7.65 -7.50
C ASN A 9 -8.34 -9.02 -8.18
N ARG A 10 -8.63 -9.10 -9.49
CA ARG A 10 -8.47 -10.33 -10.26
C ARG A 10 -7.03 -10.82 -10.29
N LEU A 11 -6.05 -9.93 -10.51
CA LEU A 11 -4.65 -10.31 -10.56
C LEU A 11 -4.14 -10.84 -9.20
N LEU A 12 -4.60 -10.27 -8.09
CA LEU A 12 -4.25 -10.76 -6.74
C LEU A 12 -4.87 -12.13 -6.43
N GLU A 13 -6.03 -12.45 -7.01
CA GLU A 13 -6.61 -13.81 -6.97
C GLU A 13 -5.82 -14.81 -7.81
N ASP A 14 -5.45 -14.40 -9.04
CA ASP A 14 -4.82 -15.28 -10.03
C ASP A 14 -3.34 -15.59 -9.70
N TYR A 15 -2.63 -14.66 -9.06
CA TYR A 15 -1.18 -14.73 -8.88
C TYR A 15 -0.77 -14.62 -7.40
N PRO A 16 -0.50 -15.75 -6.72
CA PRO A 16 -0.17 -15.74 -5.29
C PRO A 16 1.18 -15.06 -4.98
N ASN A 17 2.03 -14.85 -5.99
CA ASN A 17 3.33 -14.19 -5.91
C ASN A 17 3.30 -12.73 -6.39
N LEU A 18 2.13 -12.14 -6.62
CA LEU A 18 1.99 -10.74 -6.94
C LEU A 18 1.98 -9.89 -5.67
N TYR A 19 2.82 -8.85 -5.65
CA TYR A 19 2.90 -7.87 -4.58
C TYR A 19 2.75 -6.46 -5.16
N VAL A 20 2.25 -5.53 -4.34
CA VAL A 20 1.93 -4.16 -4.72
C VAL A 20 2.69 -3.19 -3.83
N ASP A 21 3.46 -2.31 -4.45
CA ASP A 21 4.04 -1.14 -3.80
C ASP A 21 3.08 0.04 -3.96
N LEU A 22 2.65 0.63 -2.84
CA LEU A 22 1.81 1.81 -2.78
C LEU A 22 2.73 3.03 -2.65
N SER A 23 2.93 3.73 -3.75
CA SER A 23 3.81 4.90 -3.82
C SER A 23 3.21 6.06 -4.63
N TRP A 24 3.64 7.28 -4.28
CA TRP A 24 3.30 8.60 -4.83
C TRP A 24 1.95 8.71 -5.58
N SER A 25 1.90 8.28 -6.85
CA SER A 25 0.71 8.38 -7.72
C SER A 25 -0.49 7.51 -7.33
N VAL A 26 -0.30 6.58 -6.38
CA VAL A 26 -1.38 5.71 -5.91
C VAL A 26 -2.19 6.36 -4.79
N LEU A 27 -1.57 7.20 -3.95
CA LEU A 27 -2.24 7.83 -2.82
C LEU A 27 -3.46 8.64 -3.28
N GLU A 28 -3.26 9.52 -4.25
CA GLU A 28 -4.32 10.23 -4.97
C GLU A 28 -4.17 9.97 -6.47
N PRO A 29 -5.24 9.54 -7.18
CA PRO A 29 -6.65 9.62 -6.78
C PRO A 29 -7.25 8.31 -6.20
N TYR A 30 -6.44 7.28 -5.93
CA TYR A 30 -6.98 5.94 -5.67
C TYR A 30 -7.25 5.64 -4.19
N LEU A 31 -6.27 5.84 -3.31
CA LEU A 31 -6.45 5.49 -1.89
C LEU A 31 -7.28 6.53 -1.16
N LEU A 32 -7.04 7.81 -1.44
CA LEU A 32 -7.77 8.94 -0.90
C LEU A 32 -8.57 9.63 -2.02
N ASP A 33 -9.71 10.21 -1.64
CA ASP A 33 -10.41 11.17 -2.48
C ASP A 33 -9.83 12.59 -2.37
N GLU A 34 -10.41 13.54 -3.10
CA GLU A 34 -9.97 14.94 -3.14
C GLU A 34 -10.11 15.66 -1.78
N GLN A 35 -10.79 15.05 -0.80
CA GLN A 35 -10.94 15.56 0.56
C GLN A 35 -10.01 14.83 1.54
N GLY A 36 -9.15 13.94 1.06
CA GLY A 36 -8.26 13.12 1.89
C GLY A 36 -8.98 11.97 2.60
N VAL A 37 -10.20 11.62 2.18
CA VAL A 37 -10.98 10.54 2.80
C VAL A 37 -10.63 9.20 2.13
N PRO A 38 -10.35 8.15 2.90
CA PRO A 38 -10.05 6.82 2.36
C PRO A 38 -11.20 6.23 1.54
N ARG A 39 -10.88 5.80 0.32
CA ARG A 39 -11.83 5.09 -0.56
C ARG A 39 -12.03 3.67 -0.05
N GLN A 40 -13.27 3.37 0.38
CA GLN A 40 -13.59 2.11 1.04
C GLN A 40 -13.29 0.87 0.19
N ASP A 41 -13.54 0.91 -1.11
CA ASP A 41 -13.26 -0.23 -1.99
C ASP A 41 -11.76 -0.63 -2.00
N TRP A 42 -10.85 0.35 -1.81
CA TRP A 42 -9.42 0.09 -1.68
C TRP A 42 -9.05 -0.44 -0.29
N VAL A 43 -9.68 0.07 0.76
CA VAL A 43 -9.55 -0.45 2.13
C VAL A 43 -9.97 -1.92 2.15
N GLU A 44 -11.10 -2.26 1.55
CA GLU A 44 -11.61 -3.63 1.43
C GLU A 44 -10.66 -4.55 0.65
N LEU A 45 -10.09 -4.07 -0.47
CA LEU A 45 -9.11 -4.83 -1.23
C LEU A 45 -7.85 -5.16 -0.39
N VAL A 46 -7.32 -4.17 0.33
CA VAL A 46 -6.14 -4.35 1.17
C VAL A 46 -6.43 -5.30 2.33
N VAL A 47 -7.60 -5.19 2.96
CA VAL A 47 -8.05 -6.13 4.01
C VAL A 47 -8.21 -7.55 3.46
N ARG A 48 -8.68 -7.69 2.22
CA ARG A 48 -8.83 -8.99 1.55
C ARG A 48 -7.49 -9.67 1.26
N PHE A 49 -6.44 -8.90 0.95
CA PHE A 49 -5.10 -9.39 0.66
C PHE A 49 -4.03 -8.74 1.56
N PRO A 50 -4.09 -8.93 2.89
CA PRO A 50 -3.35 -8.13 3.87
C PRO A 50 -1.83 -8.33 3.82
N GLU A 51 -1.38 -9.37 3.14
CA GLU A 51 0.02 -9.73 2.97
C GLU A 51 0.65 -9.23 1.66
N ARG A 52 -0.14 -8.57 0.79
CA ARG A 52 0.24 -8.30 -0.61
C ARG A 52 0.60 -6.85 -0.90
N PHE A 53 0.43 -5.94 0.06
CA PHE A 53 0.68 -4.50 -0.12
C PHE A 53 1.83 -4.01 0.76
N MET A 54 2.62 -3.08 0.26
CA MET A 54 3.72 -2.40 0.96
C MET A 54 3.67 -0.89 0.67
N LEU A 55 4.26 -0.07 1.55
CA LEU A 55 4.47 1.36 1.27
C LEU A 55 5.86 1.61 0.67
N GLY A 56 5.91 2.52 -0.29
CA GLY A 56 7.13 3.02 -0.91
C GLY A 56 7.06 4.52 -1.13
N SER A 57 8.16 5.24 -0.90
CA SER A 57 8.18 6.70 -1.07
C SER A 57 8.39 7.15 -2.50
N ASP A 58 8.99 6.31 -3.34
CA ASP A 58 9.43 6.65 -4.71
C ASP A 58 10.36 7.90 -4.76
N VAL A 59 10.99 8.26 -3.64
CA VAL A 59 11.93 9.37 -3.58
C VAL A 59 13.26 8.99 -4.21
N VAL A 60 13.71 9.79 -5.17
CA VAL A 60 15.03 9.67 -5.81
C VAL A 60 15.90 10.90 -5.53
N GLY A 61 17.20 10.68 -5.32
CA GLY A 61 18.20 11.74 -5.14
C GLY A 61 18.23 12.35 -3.74
N ARG A 62 17.24 13.18 -3.38
CA ARG A 62 17.22 13.91 -2.08
C ARG A 62 16.17 13.31 -1.14
N PHE A 63 16.62 12.76 -0.02
CA PHE A 63 15.78 11.99 0.90
C PHE A 63 15.08 12.80 2.01
N GLY A 64 15.17 14.14 1.97
CA GLY A 64 14.62 15.00 3.03
C GLY A 64 13.09 14.96 3.15
N SER A 65 12.38 14.61 2.07
CA SER A 65 10.91 14.58 2.02
C SER A 65 10.30 13.20 2.32
N ILE A 66 11.10 12.16 2.60
CA ILE A 66 10.57 10.81 2.82
C ILE A 66 9.55 10.81 3.97
N GLY A 67 9.86 11.44 5.10
CA GLY A 67 8.98 11.44 6.26
C GLY A 67 7.61 12.04 5.93
N GLU A 68 7.60 13.22 5.31
CA GLU A 68 6.36 13.89 4.87
C GLU A 68 5.53 13.01 3.92
N GLN A 69 6.18 12.39 2.93
CA GLN A 69 5.47 11.54 1.96
C GLN A 69 4.94 10.25 2.57
N MET A 70 5.63 9.67 3.57
CA MET A 70 5.14 8.49 4.28
C MET A 70 3.97 8.82 5.20
N HIS A 71 4.02 9.96 5.89
CA HIS A 71 2.91 10.44 6.72
C HIS A 71 1.66 10.79 5.91
N ALA A 72 1.79 11.09 4.61
CA ALA A 72 0.63 11.30 3.75
C ALA A 72 -0.27 10.05 3.61
N PHE A 73 0.24 8.85 3.92
CA PHE A 73 -0.55 7.62 3.94
C PHE A 73 -1.30 7.39 5.26
N ASP A 74 -1.06 8.18 6.31
CA ASP A 74 -1.65 7.98 7.64
C ASP A 74 -3.19 7.87 7.59
N PRO A 75 -3.95 8.72 6.85
CA PRO A 75 -5.41 8.57 6.78
C PRO A 75 -5.86 7.23 6.20
N PHE A 76 -5.13 6.68 5.22
CA PHE A 76 -5.45 5.38 4.63
C PHE A 76 -5.09 4.23 5.59
N LEU A 77 -3.95 4.34 6.29
CA LEU A 77 -3.53 3.36 7.28
C LEU A 77 -4.50 3.32 8.48
N ASP A 78 -4.98 4.49 8.94
CA ASP A 78 -5.93 4.61 10.05
C ASP A 78 -7.30 4.00 9.73
N ALA A 79 -7.66 3.89 8.45
CA ALA A 79 -8.88 3.23 8.01
C ALA A 79 -8.77 1.68 7.96
N LEU A 80 -7.55 1.13 8.04
CA LEU A 80 -7.33 -0.31 8.06
C LEU A 80 -7.43 -0.86 9.50
N PRO A 81 -7.82 -2.14 9.67
CA PRO A 81 -7.61 -2.82 10.93
C PRO A 81 -6.13 -2.77 11.34
N GLU A 82 -5.83 -2.56 12.62
CA GLU A 82 -4.47 -2.36 13.14
C GLU A 82 -3.47 -3.41 12.65
N ALA A 83 -3.86 -4.69 12.69
CA ALA A 83 -3.00 -5.78 12.22
C ALA A 83 -2.70 -5.72 10.71
N VAL A 84 -3.62 -5.21 9.90
CA VAL A 84 -3.43 -5.01 8.45
C VAL A 84 -2.55 -3.78 8.21
N ALA A 85 -2.80 -2.68 8.91
CA ALA A 85 -1.98 -1.47 8.84
C ALA A 85 -0.50 -1.75 9.18
N GLU A 86 -0.24 -2.55 10.22
CA GLU A 86 1.13 -2.97 10.59
C GLU A 86 1.81 -3.81 9.50
N ARG A 87 1.03 -4.62 8.77
CA ARG A 87 1.55 -5.41 7.64
C ARG A 87 1.92 -4.53 6.47
N VAL A 88 1.03 -3.64 6.07
CA VAL A 88 1.23 -2.72 4.93
C VAL A 88 2.37 -1.74 5.18
N SER A 89 2.41 -1.12 6.37
CA SER A 89 3.42 -0.12 6.72
C SER A 89 4.81 -0.70 6.91
N ARG A 90 4.95 -2.00 7.19
CA ARG A 90 6.25 -2.57 7.57
C ARG A 90 6.43 -4.06 7.32
N LYS A 91 5.57 -4.93 7.86
CA LYS A 91 5.91 -6.38 7.95
C LYS A 91 6.02 -7.05 6.58
N ASN A 92 5.12 -6.74 5.65
CA ASN A 92 5.11 -7.38 4.33
C ASN A 92 6.44 -7.17 3.59
N PHE A 93 6.96 -5.93 3.60
CA PHE A 93 8.25 -5.64 2.98
C PHE A 93 9.40 -6.42 3.63
N ILE A 94 9.45 -6.44 4.97
CA ILE A 94 10.52 -7.15 5.70
C ILE A 94 10.49 -8.66 5.42
N GLU A 95 9.31 -9.26 5.32
CA GLU A 95 9.15 -10.70 5.05
C GLU A 95 9.59 -11.09 3.63
N LEU A 96 9.58 -10.16 2.68
CA LEU A 96 10.06 -10.37 1.31
C LEU A 96 11.58 -10.30 1.16
N LEU A 97 12.26 -9.64 2.11
CA LEU A 97 13.71 -9.52 2.05
C LEU A 97 14.38 -10.89 2.27
N PRO A 98 15.52 -11.16 1.59
CA PRO A 98 16.27 -12.38 1.83
C PRO A 98 16.57 -12.56 3.32
N LYS A 99 16.33 -13.76 3.84
CA LYS A 99 16.77 -14.10 5.19
C LYS A 99 18.28 -13.97 5.24
N ARG A 100 18.79 -13.27 6.25
CA ARG A 100 20.24 -13.20 6.50
C ARG A 100 20.76 -14.63 6.67
N THR A 101 21.51 -15.11 5.69
CA THR A 101 22.38 -16.26 5.85
C THR A 101 23.48 -15.88 6.84
N LYS A 102 23.63 -16.69 7.90
CA LYS A 102 24.77 -16.58 8.82
C LYS A 102 26.05 -16.98 8.11
#